data_AF-A0A8H7L450-F1
#
_entry.id   AF-A0A8H7L450-F1
#
_cell.length_a   1.000
_cell.length_b   1.000
_cell.length_c   1.000
_cell.angle_alpha   90.00
_cell.angle_beta   90.00
_cell.angle_gamma   90.00
#
_symmetry.space_group_name_H-M   'P 1'
#
loop_
_entity.id
_entity.type
_entity.pdbx_description
1 polymer ?
#
loop_
_entity_poly.entity_id
_entity_poly.type
_entity_poly.pdbx_seq_one_letter_code
_entity_poly.pdbx_strand_id
1 'polypeptide(L)'
;MQLLTAVLTSSEPIVNGQGVLPLTVNTAAWANISSAGIPSLTQYGPSQTQFYALQWFEKFIFKASVSSLTHTIHPHLYYVEYQPARDGQNLPQFWGDAEASYGAYGGLVQDNVAYLYAQRTDGSVTLAKVPSASVTDKTQYQYYVSGAWTTTVPGRNDTSATIPNAGAGGQGTFYYSSLWNEYVWIGGSPFPGATFYMTTAPAAEGPWAAPYEILSERGGTAALPAYSLQAHPGLTTGTGSDMYLTFTNQSAVYTTPLIHVIWA
;
A
#
# COMPACT_ATOMS: atom_id res chain seq x y z
N MET A 1 10.40 -31.19 -15.01
CA MET A 1 10.07 -29.78 -15.27
C MET A 1 8.56 -29.68 -15.39
N GLN A 2 7.88 -29.49 -14.26
CA GLN A 2 6.42 -29.36 -14.21
C GLN A 2 6.08 -27.88 -14.36
N LEU A 3 5.30 -27.54 -15.39
CA LEU A 3 4.63 -26.25 -15.49
C LEU A 3 3.65 -26.16 -14.32
N LEU A 4 3.87 -25.20 -13.42
CA LEU A 4 2.88 -24.82 -12.43
C LEU A 4 1.80 -24.01 -13.15
N THR A 5 0.70 -24.65 -13.52
CA THR A 5 -0.51 -23.97 -13.97
C THR A 5 -1.18 -23.36 -12.74
N ALA A 6 -0.99 -22.04 -12.55
CA ALA A 6 -1.74 -21.31 -11.54
C ALA A 6 -3.23 -21.37 -11.92
N VAL A 7 -4.03 -22.01 -11.05
CA VAL A 7 -5.48 -22.00 -11.15
C VAL A 7 -5.95 -20.61 -10.70
N LEU A 8 -6.42 -19.82 -11.66
CA LEU A 8 -7.03 -18.52 -11.43
C LEU A 8 -8.36 -18.73 -10.68
N THR A 9 -8.43 -18.31 -9.42
CA THR A 9 -9.68 -18.33 -8.65
C THR A 9 -10.48 -17.04 -8.91
N SER A 10 -11.80 -17.20 -8.93
CA SER A 10 -12.77 -16.23 -9.43
C SER A 10 -13.10 -15.11 -8.44
N SER A 11 -12.55 -13.91 -8.64
CA SER A 11 -13.16 -12.64 -8.19
C SER A 11 -12.41 -11.37 -8.59
N GLU A 12 -11.56 -11.38 -9.63
CA GLU A 12 -10.89 -10.13 -10.04
C GLU A 12 -11.89 -9.09 -10.57
N PRO A 13 -11.71 -7.80 -10.21
CA PRO A 13 -12.55 -6.73 -10.73
C PRO A 13 -12.38 -6.63 -12.25
N ILE A 14 -13.52 -6.67 -12.96
CA ILE A 14 -13.58 -6.44 -14.39
C ILE A 14 -13.88 -4.96 -14.60
N VAL A 15 -12.95 -4.22 -15.21
CA VAL A 15 -13.16 -2.84 -15.64
C VAL A 15 -13.27 -2.85 -17.16
N ASN A 16 -14.39 -2.36 -17.71
CA ASN A 16 -14.65 -2.30 -19.16
C ASN A 16 -14.48 -3.65 -19.90
N GLY A 17 -14.81 -4.77 -19.25
CA GLY A 17 -14.73 -6.10 -19.88
C GLY A 17 -13.34 -6.73 -19.91
N GLN A 18 -12.35 -6.11 -19.26
CA GLN A 18 -11.01 -6.69 -19.07
C GLN A 18 -10.77 -7.04 -17.60
N GLY A 19 -10.19 -8.22 -17.36
CA GLY A 19 -9.74 -8.62 -16.03
C GLY A 19 -8.62 -7.68 -15.58
N VAL A 20 -8.81 -7.02 -14.45
CA VAL A 20 -7.81 -6.16 -13.85
C VAL A 20 -7.25 -6.87 -12.64
N LEU A 21 -5.97 -7.25 -12.71
CA LEU A 21 -5.20 -7.66 -11.53
C LEU A 21 -5.19 -6.50 -10.55
N PRO A 22 -5.75 -6.63 -9.32
CA PRO A 22 -5.55 -5.65 -8.28
C PRO A 22 -4.08 -5.74 -7.84
N LEU A 23 -3.19 -5.05 -8.55
CA LEU A 23 -1.82 -4.86 -8.11
C LEU A 23 -1.85 -3.79 -7.03
N THR A 24 -1.91 -4.21 -5.77
CA THR A 24 -1.61 -3.33 -4.64
C THR A 24 -0.10 -3.08 -4.64
N VAL A 25 0.36 -2.14 -5.47
CA VAL A 25 1.69 -1.55 -5.32
C VAL A 25 1.65 -0.61 -4.12
N ASN A 26 1.99 -1.15 -2.95
CA ASN A 26 2.51 -0.34 -1.85
C ASN A 26 3.69 0.49 -2.40
N THR A 27 3.77 1.75 -1.99
CA THR A 27 4.78 2.76 -2.37
C THR A 27 6.24 2.33 -2.24
N ALA A 28 6.52 1.17 -1.66
CA ALA A 28 7.82 0.50 -1.66
C ALA A 28 8.26 -0.09 -3.01
N ALA A 29 7.37 -0.29 -3.99
CA ALA A 29 7.81 -0.59 -5.35
C ALA A 29 8.30 0.71 -5.99
N TRP A 30 9.54 1.10 -5.70
CA TRP A 30 10.23 2.13 -6.47
C TRP A 30 10.23 1.65 -7.93
N ALA A 31 9.35 2.21 -8.76
CA ALA A 31 9.47 2.09 -10.20
C ALA A 31 10.86 2.62 -10.54
N ASN A 32 11.69 1.82 -11.22
CA ASN A 32 13.05 2.17 -11.61
C ASN A 32 13.16 3.64 -12.05
N ILE A 33 13.66 4.48 -11.13
CA ILE A 33 14.07 5.84 -11.43
C ILE A 33 15.44 5.70 -12.06
N SER A 34 15.54 6.02 -13.35
CA SER A 34 16.82 6.07 -14.04
C SER A 34 17.79 7.01 -13.30
N SER A 35 19.10 6.89 -13.53
CA SER A 35 20.10 7.82 -13.00
C SER A 35 19.87 9.30 -13.39
N ALA A 36 18.90 9.57 -14.27
CA ALA A 36 18.46 10.90 -14.68
C ALA A 36 17.25 11.43 -13.90
N GLY A 37 16.72 10.71 -12.91
CA GLY A 37 15.57 11.18 -12.10
C GLY A 37 14.22 11.11 -12.80
N ILE A 38 14.15 10.44 -13.97
CA ILE A 38 12.91 10.29 -14.74
C ILE A 38 12.29 8.92 -14.43
N PRO A 39 11.00 8.86 -14.02
CA PRO A 39 10.27 7.60 -13.92
C PRO A 39 10.27 6.92 -15.29
N SER A 40 10.84 5.73 -15.39
CA SER A 40 10.71 4.92 -16.60
C SER A 40 9.53 3.95 -16.43
N LEU A 41 8.42 4.23 -17.10
CA LEU A 41 7.41 3.20 -17.36
C LEU A 41 7.95 2.32 -18.48
N THR A 42 8.44 1.13 -18.13
CA THR A 42 8.75 0.12 -19.15
C THR A 42 7.46 -0.59 -19.51
N GLN A 43 6.95 -0.32 -20.71
CA GLN A 43 5.79 -1.01 -21.27
C GLN A 43 6.17 -2.47 -21.56
N TYR A 44 5.51 -3.41 -20.88
CA TYR A 44 5.50 -4.82 -21.27
C TYR A 44 4.17 -5.11 -21.96
N GLY A 45 4.17 -5.12 -23.30
CA GLY A 45 2.97 -5.45 -24.11
C GLY A 45 2.85 -4.66 -25.42
N PRO A 46 1.94 -5.04 -26.33
CA PRO A 46 1.75 -4.39 -27.62
C PRO A 46 1.31 -2.92 -27.47
N SER A 47 1.69 -2.10 -28.45
CA SER A 47 1.61 -0.63 -28.50
C SER A 47 0.20 -0.01 -28.51
N GLN A 48 -0.85 -0.77 -28.18
CA GLN A 48 -2.25 -0.32 -28.18
C GLN A 48 -3.01 -0.66 -26.90
N THR A 49 -2.32 -1.12 -25.85
CA THR A 49 -2.96 -1.45 -24.58
C THR A 49 -3.12 -0.17 -23.73
N GLN A 50 -4.36 0.24 -23.47
CA GLN A 50 -4.64 1.25 -22.43
C GLN A 50 -4.45 0.60 -21.07
N PHE A 51 -3.60 1.19 -20.23
CA PHE A 51 -3.36 0.71 -18.87
C PHE A 51 -4.17 1.57 -17.91
N TYR A 52 -5.02 0.91 -17.11
CA TYR A 52 -5.64 1.54 -15.94
C TYR A 52 -4.84 1.10 -14.72
N ALA A 53 -4.09 2.03 -14.14
CA ALA A 53 -3.37 1.80 -12.89
C ALA A 53 -3.85 2.81 -11.86
N LEU A 54 -4.25 2.30 -10.69
CA LEU A 54 -4.28 3.08 -9.47
C LEU A 54 -2.88 3.03 -8.88
N GLN A 55 -2.18 4.16 -8.89
CA GLN A 55 -0.82 4.22 -8.38
C GLN A 55 -0.71 5.37 -7.37
N TRP A 56 0.02 5.10 -6.30
CA TRP A 56 0.35 6.08 -5.29
C TRP A 56 1.62 6.82 -5.72
N PHE A 57 1.53 8.13 -5.97
CA PHE A 57 2.72 8.95 -6.21
C PHE A 57 2.90 9.99 -5.10
N GLU A 58 4.15 10.32 -4.82
CA GLU A 58 4.50 11.48 -4.00
C GLU A 58 4.53 12.73 -4.89
N LYS A 59 3.95 13.84 -4.39
CA LYS A 59 3.99 15.13 -5.10
C LYS A 59 5.30 15.86 -4.78
N PHE A 60 6.16 16.02 -5.77
CA PHE A 60 7.35 16.86 -5.67
C PHE A 60 7.10 18.26 -6.27
N ILE A 61 7.33 19.32 -5.49
CA ILE A 61 7.34 20.70 -6.00
C ILE A 61 8.80 21.13 -6.19
N PHE A 62 9.24 21.22 -7.43
CA PHE A 62 10.56 21.77 -7.76
C PHE A 62 10.52 23.30 -7.66
N LYS A 63 11.25 23.88 -6.70
CA LYS A 63 11.55 25.32 -6.71
C LYS A 63 12.77 25.57 -7.60
N ALA A 64 12.78 26.71 -8.31
CA ALA A 64 13.80 27.09 -9.29
C ALA A 64 15.25 27.21 -8.75
N SER A 65 15.49 26.96 -7.46
CA SER A 65 16.80 26.87 -6.84
C SER A 65 16.94 25.57 -6.05
N VAL A 66 17.97 24.78 -6.38
CA VAL A 66 18.30 23.45 -5.83
C VAL A 66 18.71 23.48 -4.33
N SER A 67 18.60 24.64 -3.67
CA SER A 67 19.18 24.86 -2.34
C SER A 67 18.26 24.53 -1.17
N SER A 68 16.98 24.21 -1.39
CA SER A 68 16.11 23.70 -0.31
C SER A 68 14.89 22.95 -0.84
N LEU A 69 14.97 21.62 -0.79
CA LEU A 69 13.80 20.75 -0.86
C LEU A 69 13.13 20.76 0.52
N THR A 70 12.05 21.54 0.68
CA THR A 70 11.12 21.30 1.79
C THR A 70 10.37 20.01 1.48
N HIS A 71 10.71 18.94 2.19
CA HIS A 71 10.08 17.64 2.06
C HIS A 71 8.76 17.65 2.82
N THR A 72 7.64 17.60 2.10
CA THR A 72 6.33 17.38 2.69
C THR A 72 5.78 16.10 2.08
N ILE A 73 5.90 14.98 2.82
CA ILE A 73 5.61 13.63 2.35
C ILE A 73 4.10 13.43 2.33
N HIS A 74 3.48 13.57 1.16
CA HIS A 74 2.05 13.31 0.95
C HIS A 74 1.88 12.39 -0.27
N PRO A 75 1.79 11.07 -0.07
CA PRO A 75 1.39 10.17 -1.14
C PRO A 75 -0.07 10.46 -1.52
N HIS A 76 -0.41 10.51 -2.81
CA HIS A 76 -1.80 10.66 -3.29
C HIS A 76 -2.19 9.47 -4.16
N LEU A 77 -3.48 9.13 -4.18
CA LEU A 77 -4.03 8.14 -5.12
C LEU A 77 -4.19 8.81 -6.47
N TYR A 78 -3.61 8.22 -7.51
CA TYR A 78 -3.81 8.65 -8.87
C TYR A 78 -4.48 7.53 -9.66
N TYR A 79 -5.63 7.85 -10.24
CA TYR A 79 -6.12 7.15 -11.40
C TYR A 79 -5.36 7.68 -12.61
N VAL A 80 -4.47 6.86 -13.19
CA VAL A 80 -3.69 7.26 -14.36
C VAL A 80 -4.41 6.80 -15.62
N GLU A 81 -5.32 7.64 -16.12
CA GLU A 81 -5.53 7.75 -17.57
C GLU A 81 -4.85 9.04 -18.01
N TYR A 82 -3.51 9.03 -18.09
CA TYR A 82 -2.78 10.23 -18.45
C TYR A 82 -2.87 10.48 -19.95
N GLN A 83 -3.60 11.53 -20.33
CA GLN A 83 -3.58 12.06 -21.68
C GLN A 83 -2.90 13.44 -21.65
N PRO A 84 -1.62 13.56 -22.03
CA PRO A 84 -0.87 14.83 -21.95
C PRO A 84 -1.57 16.00 -22.64
N ALA A 85 -2.30 15.72 -23.73
CA ALA A 85 -3.07 16.71 -24.48
C ALA A 85 -4.34 17.20 -23.77
N ARG A 86 -4.92 16.39 -22.87
CA ARG A 86 -6.12 16.71 -22.09
C ARG A 86 -5.77 17.29 -20.72
N ASP A 87 -4.75 16.74 -20.08
CA ASP A 87 -4.51 16.90 -18.64
C ASP A 87 -3.33 17.85 -18.31
N GLY A 88 -2.53 18.25 -19.31
CA GLY A 88 -1.35 19.10 -19.09
C GLY A 88 -0.27 18.42 -18.25
N GLN A 89 0.42 19.17 -17.37
CA GLN A 89 1.46 18.64 -16.47
C GLN A 89 0.95 18.28 -15.06
N ASN A 90 -0.31 18.59 -14.72
CA ASN A 90 -0.83 18.35 -13.38
C ASN A 90 -1.74 17.13 -13.38
N LEU A 91 -1.36 16.10 -12.61
CA LEU A 91 -2.25 14.97 -12.37
C LEU A 91 -3.41 15.40 -11.44
N PRO A 92 -4.65 14.95 -11.71
CA PRO A 92 -5.77 15.23 -10.83
C PRO A 92 -5.54 14.63 -9.43
N GLN A 93 -5.80 15.42 -8.39
CA GLN A 93 -5.63 15.02 -7.01
C GLN A 93 -6.93 14.41 -6.47
N PHE A 94 -6.89 13.13 -6.07
CA PHE A 94 -8.07 12.44 -5.52
C PHE A 94 -8.37 12.84 -4.06
N TRP A 95 -7.33 12.83 -3.21
CA TRP A 95 -7.39 13.27 -1.81
C TRP A 95 -6.83 14.68 -1.67
N GLY A 96 -7.62 15.62 -1.17
CA GLY A 96 -7.20 16.99 -0.92
C GLY A 96 -6.15 17.10 0.19
N ASP A 97 -5.46 18.23 0.26
CA ASP A 97 -4.39 18.45 1.25
C ASP A 97 -4.88 18.41 2.70
N ALA A 98 -6.15 18.77 2.92
CA ALA A 98 -6.81 18.73 4.22
C ALA A 98 -7.33 17.33 4.61
N GLU A 99 -7.21 16.33 3.73
CA GLU A 99 -7.72 14.97 3.93
C GLU A 99 -6.56 13.98 4.07
N ALA A 100 -6.80 12.85 4.73
CA ALA A 100 -5.86 11.74 4.72
C ALA A 100 -5.87 11.03 3.35
N SER A 101 -4.71 10.52 2.92
CA SER A 101 -4.56 9.85 1.62
C SER A 101 -4.94 8.37 1.67
N TYR A 102 -6.22 8.05 1.87
CA TYR A 102 -6.70 6.68 2.14
C TYR A 102 -6.29 5.67 1.08
N GLY A 103 -5.46 4.71 1.49
CA GLY A 103 -4.87 3.63 0.69
C GLY A 103 -3.35 3.78 0.52
N ALA A 104 -2.79 4.95 0.82
CA ALA A 104 -1.36 5.20 0.73
C ALA A 104 -0.53 4.43 1.76
N TYR A 105 -1.10 4.18 2.94
CA TYR A 105 -0.44 3.37 3.97
C TYR A 105 -0.60 1.87 3.70
N GLY A 106 -1.69 1.50 3.04
CA GLY A 106 -1.99 0.15 2.60
C GLY A 106 -3.49 -0.06 2.41
N GLY A 107 -3.87 -1.23 1.91
CA GLY A 107 -5.27 -1.58 1.74
C GLY A 107 -5.43 -3.04 1.35
N LEU A 108 -6.66 -3.51 1.43
CA LEU A 108 -7.06 -4.85 1.00
C LEU A 108 -8.47 -4.81 0.41
N VAL A 109 -8.84 -5.86 -0.33
CA VAL A 109 -10.22 -6.08 -0.77
C VAL A 109 -10.72 -7.35 -0.11
N GLN A 110 -11.87 -7.25 0.57
CA GLN A 110 -12.56 -8.38 1.19
C GLN A 110 -14.05 -8.23 0.90
N ASP A 111 -14.68 -9.29 0.40
CA ASP A 111 -16.13 -9.33 0.11
C ASP A 111 -16.65 -8.14 -0.74
N ASN A 112 -15.94 -7.82 -1.82
CA ASN A 112 -16.21 -6.69 -2.73
C ASN A 112 -16.13 -5.30 -2.08
N VAL A 113 -15.52 -5.19 -0.90
CA VAL A 113 -15.24 -3.92 -0.23
C VAL A 113 -13.74 -3.70 -0.20
N ALA A 114 -13.30 -2.56 -0.72
CA ALA A 114 -11.93 -2.10 -0.56
C ALA A 114 -11.81 -1.35 0.77
N TYR A 115 -10.89 -1.79 1.63
CA TYR A 115 -10.49 -1.14 2.86
C TYR A 115 -9.17 -0.43 2.63
N LEU A 116 -9.14 0.87 2.84
CA LEU A 116 -8.06 1.76 2.44
C LEU A 116 -7.54 2.52 3.66
N TYR A 117 -6.33 2.18 4.10
CA TYR A 117 -5.69 2.76 5.27
C TYR A 117 -4.81 3.96 4.88
N ALA A 118 -4.81 4.98 5.72
CA ALA A 118 -3.90 6.13 5.59
C ALA A 118 -3.21 6.44 6.91
N GLN A 119 -2.06 7.11 6.81
CA GLN A 119 -1.43 7.75 7.95
C GLN A 119 -1.81 9.21 8.03
N ARG A 120 -2.05 9.67 9.25
CA ARG A 120 -2.21 11.06 9.61
C ARG A 120 -0.86 11.73 9.86
N THR A 121 -0.85 13.03 10.09
CA THR A 121 0.39 13.80 10.34
C THR A 121 1.14 13.37 11.60
N ASP A 122 0.43 12.82 12.59
CA ASP A 122 0.99 12.27 13.83
C ASP A 122 1.41 10.80 13.70
N GLY A 123 1.31 10.21 12.50
CA GLY A 123 1.62 8.80 12.23
C GLY A 123 0.52 7.82 12.62
N SER A 124 -0.57 8.28 13.25
CA SER A 124 -1.72 7.43 13.55
C SER A 124 -2.44 7.01 12.27
N VAL A 125 -3.06 5.83 12.32
CA VAL A 125 -3.71 5.22 11.15
C VAL A 125 -5.19 5.55 11.14
N THR A 126 -5.74 5.81 9.96
CA THR A 126 -7.17 6.01 9.72
C THR A 126 -7.63 5.11 8.57
N LEU A 127 -8.95 4.88 8.47
CA LEU A 127 -9.54 3.90 7.56
C LEU A 127 -10.74 4.46 6.82
N ALA A 128 -10.78 4.19 5.52
CA ALA A 128 -11.96 4.31 4.69
C ALA A 128 -12.34 2.97 4.07
N LYS A 129 -13.61 2.82 3.69
CA LYS A 129 -14.08 1.72 2.86
C LYS A 129 -14.92 2.22 1.70
N VAL A 130 -14.93 1.46 0.62
CA VAL A 130 -15.71 1.72 -0.59
C VAL A 130 -16.00 0.40 -1.28
N PRO A 131 -17.13 0.23 -2.00
CA PRO A 131 -17.26 -0.89 -2.93
C PRO A 131 -16.06 -0.94 -3.87
N SER A 132 -15.46 -2.11 -4.08
CA SER A 132 -14.23 -2.24 -4.87
C SER A 132 -14.40 -1.75 -6.32
N ALA A 133 -15.60 -1.90 -6.87
CA ALA A 133 -15.98 -1.38 -8.19
C ALA A 133 -16.13 0.16 -8.25
N SER A 134 -16.10 0.83 -7.09
CA SER A 134 -16.34 2.28 -6.95
C SER A 134 -15.15 3.02 -6.35
N VAL A 135 -13.95 2.43 -6.33
CA VAL A 135 -12.72 3.04 -5.79
C VAL A 135 -12.33 4.37 -6.46
N THR A 136 -12.87 4.68 -7.63
CA THR A 136 -12.65 5.98 -8.31
C THR A 136 -13.76 7.00 -8.01
N ASP A 137 -14.83 6.62 -7.32
CA ASP A 137 -15.94 7.49 -6.96
C ASP A 137 -15.92 7.82 -5.47
N LYS A 138 -15.35 8.99 -5.15
CA LYS A 138 -15.20 9.48 -3.78
C LYS A 138 -16.54 9.66 -3.05
N THR A 139 -17.66 9.77 -3.77
CA THR A 139 -19.00 9.90 -3.14
C THR A 139 -19.49 8.61 -2.51
N GLN A 140 -18.90 7.47 -2.87
CA GLN A 140 -19.25 6.14 -2.35
C GLN A 140 -18.44 5.75 -1.10
N TYR A 141 -17.50 6.60 -0.69
CA TYR A 141 -16.62 6.29 0.43
C TYR A 141 -17.33 6.49 1.78
N GLN A 142 -17.00 5.58 2.70
CA GLN A 142 -17.32 5.72 4.12
C GLN A 142 -16.02 5.72 4.93
N TYR A 143 -15.99 6.49 6.00
CA TYR A 143 -14.82 6.71 6.85
C TYR A 143 -15.16 6.24 8.26
N TYR A 144 -14.21 5.58 8.92
CA TYR A 144 -14.44 5.12 10.29
C TYR A 144 -14.01 6.20 11.29
N VAL A 145 -14.99 6.78 11.98
CA VAL A 145 -14.83 7.94 12.86
C VAL A 145 -15.62 7.70 14.14
N SER A 146 -14.99 7.84 15.31
CA SER A 146 -15.61 7.65 16.63
C SER A 146 -16.35 6.31 16.80
N GLY A 147 -15.83 5.24 16.20
CA GLY A 147 -16.44 3.92 16.29
C GLY A 147 -17.62 3.68 15.33
N ALA A 148 -17.86 4.57 14.38
CA ALA A 148 -18.94 4.45 13.41
C ALA A 148 -18.49 4.80 11.98
N TRP A 149 -19.15 4.21 10.99
CA TRP A 149 -18.97 4.56 9.59
C TRP A 149 -19.78 5.82 9.25
N THR A 150 -19.12 6.82 8.66
CA THR A 150 -19.72 8.09 8.21
C THR A 150 -19.37 8.38 6.75
N THR A 151 -20.22 9.09 6.02
CA THR A 151 -19.93 9.56 4.66
C THR A 151 -19.17 10.90 4.63
N THR A 152 -19.03 11.56 5.78
CA THR A 152 -18.28 12.81 5.91
C THR A 152 -16.80 12.49 6.04
N VAL A 153 -15.98 12.97 5.11
CA VAL A 153 -14.53 12.83 5.17
C VAL A 153 -13.98 13.55 6.41
N PRO A 154 -13.26 12.86 7.32
CA PRO A 154 -12.64 13.51 8.45
C PRO A 154 -11.44 14.35 7.97
N GLY A 155 -11.16 15.43 8.71
CA GLY A 155 -9.93 16.19 8.48
C GLY A 155 -8.70 15.33 8.74
N ARG A 156 -7.59 15.62 8.04
CA ARG A 156 -6.31 14.89 8.17
C ARG A 156 -5.80 14.73 9.60
N ASN A 157 -6.15 15.67 10.49
CA ASN A 157 -5.72 15.68 11.89
C ASN A 157 -6.85 15.35 12.87
N ASP A 158 -7.98 14.82 12.39
CA ASP A 158 -9.12 14.46 13.23
C ASP A 158 -8.80 13.20 14.06
N THR A 159 -8.48 13.40 15.34
CA THR A 159 -8.15 12.37 16.35
C THR A 159 -9.21 11.30 16.51
N SER A 160 -10.46 11.62 16.17
CA SER A 160 -11.57 10.67 16.28
C SER A 160 -11.61 9.63 15.17
N ALA A 161 -10.84 9.82 14.09
CA ALA A 161 -10.71 8.88 12.98
C ALA A 161 -9.56 7.86 13.16
N THR A 162 -8.91 7.85 14.33
CA THR A 162 -7.79 6.94 14.62
C THR A 162 -8.26 5.49 14.76
N ILE A 163 -7.59 4.57 14.09
CA ILE A 163 -7.64 3.13 14.32
C ILE A 163 -6.43 2.73 15.16
N PRO A 164 -6.61 2.45 16.47
CA PRO A 164 -5.50 2.05 17.33
C PRO A 164 -4.86 0.77 16.80
N ASN A 165 -3.53 0.70 16.86
CA ASN A 165 -2.75 -0.50 16.55
C ASN A 165 -2.87 -1.08 15.13
N ALA A 166 -3.47 -0.36 14.16
CA ALA A 166 -3.54 -0.81 12.77
C ALA A 166 -2.16 -0.71 12.07
N GLY A 167 -1.23 -1.54 12.50
CA GLY A 167 0.17 -1.57 12.09
C GLY A 167 1.12 -0.92 13.10
N ALA A 168 2.42 -1.06 12.85
CA ALA A 168 3.48 -0.52 13.71
C ALA A 168 4.00 0.85 13.24
N GLY A 169 3.27 1.54 12.35
CA GLY A 169 3.59 2.89 11.87
C GLY A 169 4.63 2.96 10.75
N GLY A 170 5.22 1.84 10.34
CA GLY A 170 6.01 1.72 9.13
C GLY A 170 5.21 1.17 7.95
N GLN A 171 5.90 0.97 6.83
CA GLN A 171 5.31 0.34 5.64
C GLN A 171 4.93 -1.11 5.95
N GLY A 172 3.83 -1.59 5.37
CA GLY A 172 3.42 -2.97 5.52
C GLY A 172 2.34 -3.39 4.54
N THR A 173 1.84 -4.60 4.72
CA THR A 173 0.82 -5.23 3.88
C THR A 173 -0.36 -5.63 4.75
N PHE A 174 -1.54 -5.14 4.39
CA PHE A 174 -2.80 -5.60 4.95
C PHE A 174 -3.36 -6.75 4.10
N TYR A 175 -3.89 -7.77 4.74
CA TYR A 175 -4.60 -8.87 4.08
C TYR A 175 -5.59 -9.52 5.04
N TYR A 176 -6.46 -10.36 4.51
CA TYR A 176 -7.36 -11.18 5.31
C TYR A 176 -6.86 -12.63 5.31
N SER A 177 -6.73 -13.24 6.50
CA SER A 177 -6.31 -14.62 6.68
C SER A 177 -7.54 -15.49 6.91
N SER A 178 -7.85 -16.37 5.95
CA SER A 178 -8.92 -17.36 6.11
C SER A 178 -8.60 -18.42 7.17
N LEU A 179 -7.31 -18.65 7.46
CA LEU A 179 -6.88 -19.58 8.50
C LEU A 179 -7.26 -19.08 9.89
N TRP A 180 -7.05 -17.79 10.14
CA TRP A 180 -7.31 -17.18 11.45
C TRP A 180 -8.70 -16.54 11.53
N ASN A 181 -9.38 -16.37 10.38
CA ASN A 181 -10.60 -15.56 10.29
C ASN A 181 -10.35 -14.13 10.80
N GLU A 182 -9.19 -13.57 10.46
CA GLU A 182 -8.71 -12.28 10.94
C GLU A 182 -8.13 -11.43 9.81
N TYR A 183 -8.27 -10.12 9.95
CA TYR A 183 -7.48 -9.14 9.24
C TYR A 183 -6.08 -9.11 9.84
N VAL A 184 -5.08 -9.04 8.98
CA VAL A 184 -3.68 -9.09 9.38
C VAL A 184 -2.94 -7.93 8.73
N TRP A 185 -2.01 -7.35 9.48
CA TRP A 185 -0.99 -6.48 8.94
C TRP A 185 0.38 -7.03 9.31
N ILE A 186 1.28 -7.07 8.32
CA ILE A 186 2.70 -7.37 8.54
C ILE A 186 3.53 -6.26 7.89
N GLY A 187 4.48 -5.70 8.64
CA GLY A 187 5.32 -4.60 8.16
C GLY A 187 6.40 -4.17 9.15
N GLY A 188 7.00 -3.01 8.89
CA GLY A 188 8.06 -2.45 9.73
C GLY A 188 7.59 -1.41 10.74
N SER A 189 8.51 -0.97 11.59
CA SER A 189 8.32 0.21 12.45
C SER A 189 8.45 1.51 11.64
N PRO A 190 8.18 2.70 12.23
CA PRO A 190 8.39 3.97 11.55
C PRO A 190 9.87 4.24 11.23
N PHE A 191 10.78 3.55 11.93
CA PHE A 191 12.21 3.64 11.71
C PHE A 191 12.67 2.56 10.71
N PRO A 192 13.51 2.93 9.71
CA PRO A 192 14.11 1.98 8.79
C PRO A 192 14.83 0.84 9.54
N GLY A 193 14.60 -0.39 9.11
CA GLY A 193 15.12 -1.59 9.75
C GLY A 193 14.66 -2.85 9.01
N ALA A 194 15.10 -4.01 9.50
CA ALA A 194 14.71 -5.31 8.96
C ALA A 194 13.93 -6.14 10.01
N THR A 195 13.21 -5.44 10.89
CA THR A 195 12.35 -6.03 11.92
C THR A 195 10.91 -5.97 11.47
N PHE A 196 10.30 -7.15 11.33
CA PHE A 196 8.91 -7.33 10.96
C PHE A 196 8.05 -7.44 12.22
N TYR A 197 6.98 -6.66 12.21
CA TYR A 197 5.92 -6.68 13.20
C TYR A 197 4.64 -7.22 12.57
N MET A 198 3.81 -7.85 13.38
CA MET A 198 2.49 -8.32 13.03
C MET A 198 1.46 -7.78 14.00
N THR A 199 0.26 -7.52 13.49
CA THR A 199 -0.95 -7.29 14.29
C THR A 199 -2.14 -7.90 13.58
N THR A 200 -3.17 -8.26 14.34
CA THR A 200 -4.40 -8.84 13.80
C THR A 200 -5.64 -8.17 14.38
N ALA A 201 -6.76 -8.30 13.66
CA ALA A 201 -8.07 -7.80 14.09
C ALA A 201 -9.20 -8.70 13.55
N PRO A 202 -10.33 -8.81 14.27
CA PRO A 202 -11.50 -9.53 13.78
C PRO A 202 -12.27 -8.76 12.68
N ALA A 203 -12.06 -7.44 12.56
CA ALA A 203 -12.63 -6.59 11.53
C ALA A 203 -11.58 -5.59 11.02
N ALA A 204 -11.79 -5.01 9.83
CA ALA A 204 -10.84 -4.09 9.22
C ALA A 204 -10.60 -2.83 10.08
N GLU A 205 -11.65 -2.35 10.77
CA GLU A 205 -11.62 -1.24 11.72
C GLU A 205 -11.09 -1.61 13.12
N GLY A 206 -10.81 -2.89 13.37
CA GLY A 206 -10.34 -3.38 14.66
C GLY A 206 -11.39 -4.14 15.50
N PRO A 207 -11.14 -4.33 16.80
CA PRO A 207 -9.96 -3.86 17.53
C PRO A 207 -8.69 -4.58 17.05
N TRP A 208 -7.66 -3.81 16.68
CA TRP A 208 -6.35 -4.37 16.34
C TRP A 208 -5.55 -4.66 17.61
N ALA A 209 -4.96 -5.85 17.68
CA ALA A 209 -4.04 -6.24 18.74
C ALA A 209 -2.80 -5.34 18.74
N ALA A 210 -2.14 -5.19 19.88
CA ALA A 210 -0.87 -4.47 19.93
C ALA A 210 0.15 -5.14 18.96
N PRO A 211 0.83 -4.38 18.08
CA PRO A 211 1.80 -4.97 17.16
C PRO A 211 2.94 -5.64 17.94
N TYR A 212 3.34 -6.82 17.49
CA TYR A 212 4.41 -7.61 18.09
C TYR A 212 5.42 -8.05 17.04
N GLU A 213 6.68 -8.17 17.44
CA GLU A 213 7.76 -8.62 16.56
C GLU A 213 7.59 -10.10 16.21
N ILE A 214 7.74 -10.44 14.93
CA ILE A 214 7.68 -11.82 14.43
C ILE A 214 9.00 -12.31 13.83
N LEU A 215 9.84 -11.38 13.35
CA LEU A 215 11.10 -11.69 12.71
C LEU A 215 12.00 -10.46 12.74
N SER A 216 13.29 -10.65 12.98
CA SER A 216 14.29 -9.60 12.87
C SER A 216 15.49 -10.12 12.09
N GLU A 217 15.79 -9.45 10.99
CA GLU A 217 16.89 -9.79 10.10
C GLU A 217 18.05 -8.79 10.23
N ARG A 218 19.20 -9.17 9.68
CA ARG A 218 20.32 -8.25 9.57
C ARG A 218 20.14 -7.36 8.33
N GLY A 219 19.98 -6.06 8.56
CA GLY A 219 20.08 -5.04 7.51
C GLY A 219 21.49 -4.96 6.91
N GLY A 220 21.65 -4.19 5.85
CA GLY A 220 22.93 -3.97 5.21
C GLY A 220 23.87 -3.04 5.99
N THR A 221 24.93 -2.58 5.34
CA THR A 221 25.96 -1.72 5.97
C THR A 221 25.86 -0.25 5.58
N ALA A 222 24.88 0.15 4.76
CA ALA A 222 24.67 1.54 4.39
C ALA A 222 23.99 2.35 5.52
N ALA A 223 23.91 3.68 5.35
CA ALA A 223 23.25 4.58 6.30
C ALA A 223 21.74 4.29 6.48
N LEU A 224 21.08 3.78 5.42
CA LEU A 224 19.72 3.23 5.46
C LEU A 224 19.78 1.73 5.18
N PRO A 225 20.16 0.90 6.17
CA PRO A 225 20.58 -0.47 5.92
C PRO A 225 19.43 -1.39 5.48
N ALA A 226 18.19 -1.04 5.84
CA ALA A 226 17.00 -1.80 5.46
C ALA A 226 15.73 -0.94 5.44
N TYR A 227 14.81 -1.22 4.51
CA TYR A 227 13.51 -0.54 4.40
C TYR A 227 12.55 -1.34 3.49
N SER A 228 11.34 -0.83 3.23
CA SER A 228 10.36 -1.45 2.32
C SER A 228 9.97 -2.89 2.68
N LEU A 229 9.67 -3.11 3.95
CA LEU A 229 9.18 -4.40 4.43
C LEU A 229 7.79 -4.67 3.86
N GLN A 230 7.61 -5.85 3.29
CA GLN A 230 6.35 -6.30 2.68
C GLN A 230 6.09 -7.76 2.99
N ALA A 231 4.81 -8.11 3.12
CA ALA A 231 4.36 -9.49 3.13
C ALA A 231 3.66 -9.81 1.80
N HIS A 232 3.74 -11.06 1.38
CA HIS A 232 3.27 -11.50 0.06
C HIS A 232 2.22 -12.61 0.20
N PRO A 233 0.99 -12.28 0.65
CA PRO A 233 -0.07 -13.27 0.82
C PRO A 233 -0.38 -14.05 -0.47
N GLY A 234 -0.17 -13.43 -1.64
CA GLY A 234 -0.35 -14.06 -2.95
C GLY A 234 0.71 -15.08 -3.36
N LEU A 235 1.82 -15.20 -2.60
CA LEU A 235 2.86 -16.21 -2.84
C LEU A 235 2.72 -17.44 -1.91
N THR A 236 1.75 -17.43 -1.00
CA THR A 236 1.55 -18.50 -0.02
C THR A 236 0.96 -19.75 -0.65
N THR A 237 0.97 -20.84 0.11
CA THR A 237 0.31 -22.09 -0.29
C THR A 237 -1.23 -22.02 -0.29
N GLY A 238 -1.82 -20.88 0.13
CA GLY A 238 -3.25 -20.70 0.33
C GLY A 238 -3.80 -21.37 1.60
N THR A 239 -2.97 -22.09 2.35
CA THR A 239 -3.36 -22.69 3.64
C THR A 239 -3.41 -21.67 4.78
N GLY A 240 -2.78 -20.51 4.59
CA GLY A 240 -2.54 -19.51 5.63
C GLY A 240 -1.48 -19.92 6.66
N SER A 241 -0.91 -21.12 6.56
CA SER A 241 0.14 -21.62 7.48
C SER A 241 1.54 -21.12 7.13
N ASP A 242 1.68 -20.35 6.05
CA ASP A 242 2.94 -19.79 5.61
C ASP A 242 2.80 -18.35 5.09
N MET A 243 3.92 -17.62 5.10
CA MET A 243 4.01 -16.27 4.57
C MET A 243 5.37 -16.04 3.92
N TYR A 244 5.38 -15.34 2.79
CA TYR A 244 6.61 -14.82 2.20
C TYR A 244 6.80 -13.36 2.56
N LEU A 245 8.00 -13.00 2.99
CA LEU A 245 8.37 -11.65 3.40
C LEU A 245 9.53 -11.15 2.54
N THR A 246 9.56 -9.85 2.27
CA THR A 246 10.71 -9.18 1.65
C THR A 246 11.00 -7.88 2.34
N PHE A 247 12.24 -7.43 2.22
CA PHE A 247 12.65 -6.06 2.53
C PHE A 247 13.80 -5.66 1.59
N THR A 248 13.99 -4.37 1.40
CA THR A 248 15.19 -3.85 0.73
C THR A 248 16.36 -3.89 1.72
N ASN A 249 17.43 -4.58 1.36
CA ASN A 249 18.69 -4.61 2.09
C ASN A 249 19.75 -3.82 1.31
N GLN A 250 20.32 -2.78 1.95
CA GLN A 250 21.26 -1.87 1.32
C GLN A 250 22.66 -1.98 1.95
N SER A 251 23.60 -2.49 1.16
CA SER A 251 25.05 -2.43 1.45
C SER A 251 25.76 -1.69 0.32
N ALA A 252 26.75 -2.29 -0.34
CA ALA A 252 27.32 -1.76 -1.59
C ALA A 252 26.36 -1.89 -2.79
N VAL A 253 25.41 -2.82 -2.70
CA VAL A 253 24.36 -3.06 -3.69
C VAL A 253 23.02 -3.22 -2.98
N TYR A 254 21.93 -2.99 -3.70
CA TYR A 254 20.57 -3.26 -3.24
C TYR A 254 20.23 -4.73 -3.49
N THR A 255 19.69 -5.39 -2.48
CA THR A 255 19.13 -6.74 -2.59
C THR A 255 17.75 -6.78 -1.94
N THR A 256 16.93 -7.75 -2.33
CA THR A 256 15.59 -7.97 -1.77
C THR A 256 15.45 -9.44 -1.39
N PRO A 257 15.88 -9.84 -0.18
CA PRO A 257 15.75 -11.22 0.28
C PRO A 257 14.28 -11.64 0.27
N LEU A 258 14.00 -12.87 -0.18
CA LEU A 258 12.70 -13.52 -0.07
C LEU A 258 12.77 -14.53 1.07
N ILE A 259 12.02 -14.29 2.12
CA ILE A 259 12.03 -15.08 3.36
C ILE A 259 10.73 -15.86 3.42
N HIS A 260 10.80 -17.17 3.69
CA HIS A 260 9.63 -18.02 3.90
C HIS A 260 9.46 -18.30 5.39
N VAL A 261 8.33 -17.84 5.94
CA VAL A 261 7.93 -18.05 7.34
C VAL A 261 6.83 -19.09 7.38
N ILE A 262 6.93 -20.04 8.31
CA ILE A 262 5.92 -21.08 8.55
C ILE A 262 5.41 -20.90 9.98
N TRP A 263 4.09 -20.79 10.13
CA TRP A 263 3.41 -20.71 11.42
C TRP A 263 3.26 -22.11 12.01
N ALA A 264 3.56 -22.25 13.30
CA ALA A 264 3.46 -23.52 14.04
C ALA A 264 2.11 -23.68 14.75
#